data_AF-A0A1L4BS67-F1
#
_entry.id   AF-A0A1L4BS67-F1
#
_cell.length_a   1.000
_cell.length_b   1.000
_cell.length_c   1.000
_cell.angle_alpha   90.00
_cell.angle_beta   90.00
_cell.angle_gamma   90.00
#
_symmetry.space_group_name_H-M   'P 1'
#
loop_
_entity.id
_entity.type
_entity.pdbx_description
1 polymer ?
#
loop_
_entity_poly.entity_id
_entity_poly.type
_entity_poly.pdbx_seq_one_letter_code
_entity_poly.pdbx_strand_id
1 'polypeptide(L)'
;MKLPDSKNYGLTMLENINNYRKAAKKYKLYFVVCKMLRMLFLIVFSLFLLNSLIVLIGHNAVYEQDYNSFTAKIYSYFGQYTYYEYAYKFDSKGIFLMFLSLSPALVCFILEKVNKNKMYNHLGEVVKIEQQEKAEKQQERIYEMKSLYGI
;
A
#
# COMPACT_ATOMS: atom_id res chain seq x y z
N MET A 1 -33.55 29.18 -22.63
CA MET A 1 -32.92 28.47 -21.49
C MET A 1 -32.13 29.50 -20.69
N LYS A 2 -32.36 29.66 -19.38
CA LYS A 2 -31.52 30.51 -18.53
C LYS A 2 -30.24 29.74 -18.22
N LEU A 3 -29.08 30.30 -18.58
CA LEU A 3 -27.79 29.81 -18.09
C LEU A 3 -27.79 29.94 -16.56
N PRO A 4 -27.38 28.89 -15.81
CA PRO A 4 -27.21 29.01 -14.37
C PRO A 4 -26.18 30.10 -14.05
N ASP A 5 -26.34 30.79 -12.92
CA ASP A 5 -25.43 31.86 -12.47
C ASP A 5 -23.97 31.37 -12.46
N SER A 6 -23.18 31.85 -13.43
CA SER A 6 -21.81 31.41 -13.67
C SER A 6 -20.90 31.59 -12.44
N LYS A 7 -21.18 32.58 -11.58
CA LYS A 7 -20.48 32.79 -10.31
C LYS A 7 -20.72 31.69 -9.28
N ASN A 8 -21.97 31.23 -9.12
CA ASN A 8 -22.29 30.14 -8.18
C ASN A 8 -21.81 28.79 -8.70
N TYR A 9 -21.81 28.61 -10.03
CA TYR A 9 -21.28 27.41 -10.66
C TYR A 9 -19.75 27.30 -10.48
N GLY A 10 -19.00 28.40 -10.69
CA GLY A 10 -17.56 28.42 -10.48
C GLY A 10 -17.16 28.15 -9.01
N LEU A 11 -17.89 28.71 -8.04
CA LEU A 11 -17.65 28.47 -6.61
C LEU A 11 -17.90 27.02 -6.21
N THR A 12 -19.02 26.44 -6.65
CA THR A 12 -19.37 25.03 -6.36
C THR A 12 -18.43 24.03 -7.04
N MET A 13 -17.93 24.36 -8.24
CA MET A 13 -16.94 23.54 -8.95
C MET A 13 -15.59 23.54 -8.23
N LEU A 14 -15.12 24.70 -7.76
CA LEU A 14 -13.85 24.86 -7.04
C LEU A 14 -13.88 24.19 -5.67
N GLU A 15 -15.03 24.23 -4.98
CA GLU A 15 -15.28 23.50 -3.75
C GLU A 15 -15.26 21.98 -3.96
N ASN A 16 -15.89 21.48 -5.03
CA ASN A 16 -15.85 20.06 -5.39
C ASN A 16 -14.43 19.57 -5.70
N ILE A 17 -13.65 20.33 -6.46
CA ILE A 17 -12.23 20.01 -6.73
C ILE A 17 -11.44 19.92 -5.43
N ASN A 18 -11.63 20.89 -4.52
CA ASN A 18 -10.96 20.88 -3.23
C ASN A 18 -11.35 19.67 -2.37
N ASN A 19 -12.62 19.28 -2.38
CA ASN A 19 -13.10 18.09 -1.70
C ASN A 19 -12.48 16.81 -2.27
N TYR A 20 -12.42 16.66 -3.60
CA TYR A 20 -11.77 15.53 -4.25
C TYR A 20 -10.26 15.48 -4.00
N ARG A 21 -9.57 16.63 -4.03
CA ARG A 21 -8.13 16.73 -3.68
C ARG A 21 -7.89 16.36 -2.22
N LYS A 22 -8.74 16.81 -1.29
CA LYS A 22 -8.66 16.46 0.14
C LYS A 22 -8.87 14.96 0.36
N ALA A 23 -9.83 14.37 -0.33
CA ALA A 23 -10.06 12.92 -0.31
C ALA A 23 -8.84 12.16 -0.88
N ALA A 24 -8.31 12.57 -2.03
CA ALA A 24 -7.12 11.96 -2.62
C ALA A 24 -5.90 12.04 -1.68
N LYS A 25 -5.68 13.17 -1.00
CA LYS A 25 -4.61 13.33 0.00
C LYS A 25 -4.78 12.37 1.18
N LYS A 26 -6.03 12.16 1.65
CA LYS A 26 -6.35 11.18 2.71
C LYS A 26 -6.00 9.75 2.27
N TYR A 27 -6.42 9.33 1.08
CA TYR A 27 -6.08 8.00 0.56
C TYR A 27 -4.60 7.83 0.25
N LYS A 28 -3.89 8.90 -0.14
CA LYS A 28 -2.43 8.90 -0.26
C LYS A 28 -1.75 8.60 1.08
N LEU A 29 -2.22 9.22 2.17
CA LEU A 29 -1.68 8.95 3.51
C LEU A 29 -1.93 7.49 3.91
N TYR A 30 -3.15 6.99 3.73
CA TYR A 30 -3.46 5.58 4.02
C TYR A 30 -2.65 4.60 3.18
N PHE A 31 -2.40 4.92 1.92
CA PHE A 31 -1.50 4.15 1.05
C PHE A 31 -0.09 4.09 1.62
N VAL A 32 0.49 5.24 2.01
CA VAL A 32 1.85 5.29 2.59
C VAL A 32 1.93 4.50 3.89
N VAL A 33 0.97 4.68 4.79
CA VAL A 33 0.92 3.97 6.08
C VAL A 33 0.80 2.46 5.86
N CYS A 34 -0.12 2.00 5.00
CA CYS A 34 -0.25 0.57 4.68
C CYS A 34 1.03 -0.01 4.06
N LYS A 35 1.70 0.75 3.18
CA LYS A 35 2.95 0.34 2.56
C LYS A 35 4.08 0.18 3.58
N MET A 36 4.19 1.11 4.53
CA MET A 36 5.17 1.04 5.61
C MET A 36 4.89 -0.13 6.56
N LEU A 37 3.62 -0.30 6.97
CA LEU A 37 3.21 -1.43 7.81
C LEU A 37 3.47 -2.76 7.13
N ARG A 38 3.13 -2.90 5.84
CA ARG A 38 3.43 -4.10 5.05
C ARG A 38 4.92 -4.43 5.08
N MET A 39 5.79 -3.43 4.85
CA MET A 39 7.24 -3.64 4.90
C MET A 39 7.70 -4.09 6.29
N LEU A 40 7.18 -3.48 7.35
CA LEU A 40 7.50 -3.86 8.73
C LEU A 40 7.09 -5.31 9.03
N PHE A 41 5.87 -5.71 8.65
CA PHE A 41 5.42 -7.10 8.82
C PHE A 41 6.21 -8.09 7.98
N LEU A 42 6.64 -7.73 6.76
CA LEU A 42 7.49 -8.58 5.93
C LEU A 42 8.90 -8.76 6.51
N ILE A 43 9.45 -7.73 7.17
CA ILE A 43 10.72 -7.85 7.90
C ILE A 43 10.57 -8.81 9.07
N VAL A 44 9.51 -8.65 9.88
CA VAL A 44 9.21 -9.55 11.00
C VAL A 44 9.05 -10.98 10.50
N PHE A 45 8.26 -11.20 9.45
CA PHE A 45 8.09 -12.51 8.81
C PHE A 45 9.42 -13.09 8.31
N SER A 46 10.27 -12.28 7.66
CA SER A 46 11.59 -12.72 7.19
C SER A 46 12.50 -13.15 8.34
N LEU A 47 12.48 -12.44 9.47
CA LEU A 47 13.22 -12.81 10.67
C LEU A 47 12.71 -14.14 11.25
N PHE A 48 11.39 -14.35 11.30
CA PHE A 48 10.79 -15.62 11.71
C PHE A 48 11.18 -16.77 10.76
N LEU A 49 11.14 -16.53 9.46
CA LEU A 49 11.49 -17.52 8.44
C LEU A 49 12.97 -17.90 8.54
N LEU A 50 13.85 -16.91 8.67
CA LEU A 50 15.29 -17.13 8.82
C LEU A 50 15.60 -17.94 10.08
N ASN A 51 14.98 -17.59 11.21
CA ASN A 51 15.14 -18.33 12.46
C ASN A 51 14.68 -19.79 12.31
N SER A 52 13.52 -20.01 11.69
CA SER A 52 12.97 -21.35 11.46
C SER A 52 13.87 -22.18 10.52
N LEU A 53 14.46 -21.57 9.49
CA LEU A 53 15.41 -22.22 8.59
C LEU A 53 16.72 -22.59 9.29
N ILE A 54 17.27 -21.71 10.12
CA ILE A 54 18.50 -21.99 10.89
C ILE A 54 18.26 -23.19 11.82
N VAL A 55 17.10 -23.24 12.50
CA VAL A 55 16.72 -24.37 13.36
C VAL A 55 16.57 -25.67 12.55
N LEU A 56 15.93 -25.61 11.38
CA LEU A 56 15.73 -26.78 10.51
C LEU A 56 17.06 -27.36 10.00
N ILE A 57 17.92 -26.51 9.43
CA ILE A 57 19.20 -26.96 8.89
C ILE A 57 20.14 -27.41 10.02
N GLY A 58 20.12 -26.70 11.15
CA GLY A 58 20.87 -27.09 12.35
C GLY A 58 20.45 -28.43 12.92
N HIS A 59 19.14 -28.70 12.98
CA HIS A 59 18.63 -30.00 13.44
C HIS A 59 19.04 -31.14 12.50
N ASN A 60 18.92 -30.95 11.18
CA ASN A 60 19.35 -31.95 10.19
C ASN A 60 20.87 -32.22 10.26
N ALA A 61 21.70 -31.19 10.40
CA ALA A 61 23.15 -31.36 10.50
C ALA A 61 23.59 -32.12 11.76
N VAL A 62 22.91 -31.91 12.89
CA VAL A 62 23.15 -32.66 14.13
C VAL A 62 22.67 -34.11 14.00
N TYR A 63 21.54 -34.35 13.32
CA TYR A 63 21.01 -35.69 13.08
C TYR A 63 21.92 -36.53 12.18
N GLU A 64 22.56 -35.91 11.20
CA GLU A 64 23.55 -36.55 10.32
C GLU A 64 24.93 -36.73 10.98
N GLN A 65 25.08 -36.42 12.27
CA GLN A 65 26.33 -36.48 13.05
C GLN A 65 27.49 -35.64 12.45
N ASP A 66 27.20 -34.68 11.58
CA ASP A 66 28.22 -33.83 10.96
C ASP A 66 28.51 -32.58 11.82
N TYR A 67 29.01 -32.84 13.03
CA TYR A 67 29.30 -31.85 14.07
C TYR A 67 30.37 -30.81 13.66
N ASN A 68 31.13 -31.07 12.60
CA ASN A 68 32.16 -30.15 12.10
C ASN A 68 31.67 -29.19 11.01
N SER A 69 30.45 -29.38 10.51
CA SER A 69 29.86 -28.52 9.48
C SER A 69 29.67 -27.08 9.99
N PHE A 70 29.80 -26.10 9.06
CA PHE A 70 29.58 -24.68 9.34
C PHE A 70 28.18 -24.44 9.94
N THR A 71 27.19 -25.21 9.50
CA THR A 71 25.81 -25.11 9.97
C THR A 71 25.60 -25.62 11.38
N ALA A 72 26.27 -26.71 11.77
CA ALA A 72 26.27 -27.20 13.16
C ALA A 72 26.93 -26.18 14.12
N LYS A 73 27.96 -25.46 13.66
CA LYS A 73 28.59 -24.37 14.43
C LYS A 73 27.69 -23.14 14.56
N ILE A 74 27.00 -22.72 13.50
CA ILE A 74 25.99 -21.64 13.57
C ILE A 74 24.85 -22.05 14.50
N TYR A 75 24.38 -23.29 14.40
CA TYR A 75 23.33 -23.82 15.26
C TYR A 75 23.77 -23.91 16.72
N SER A 76 25.00 -24.33 17.04
CA SER A 76 25.46 -24.33 18.44
C SER A 76 25.65 -22.92 18.99
N TYR A 77 26.09 -21.97 18.16
CA TYR A 77 26.30 -20.58 18.58
C TYR A 77 25.00 -19.81 18.77
N PHE A 78 24.08 -19.87 17.79
CA PHE A 78 22.77 -19.21 17.89
C PHE A 78 21.76 -20.03 18.72
N GLY A 79 21.84 -21.35 18.67
CA GLY A 79 21.04 -22.32 19.46
C GLY A 79 21.18 -22.17 20.97
N GLN A 80 22.32 -21.65 21.45
CA GLN A 80 22.52 -21.30 22.85
C GLN A 80 21.69 -20.08 23.29
N TYR A 81 21.37 -19.18 22.36
CA TYR A 81 20.56 -17.98 22.63
C TYR A 81 19.10 -18.13 22.19
N THR A 82 18.82 -19.06 21.27
CA THR A 82 17.46 -19.50 21.00
C THR A 82 17.09 -20.58 22.00
N TYR A 83 16.43 -20.18 23.08
CA TYR A 83 15.71 -21.09 23.95
C TYR A 83 14.98 -22.13 23.09
N TYR A 84 15.36 -23.39 23.22
CA TYR A 84 14.88 -24.48 22.38
C TYR A 84 13.34 -24.63 22.44
N GLU A 85 12.73 -24.17 23.53
CA GLU A 85 11.27 -24.10 23.75
C GLU A 85 10.58 -23.00 22.93
N TYR A 86 11.30 -21.92 22.59
CA TYR A 86 10.83 -20.79 21.78
C TYR A 86 11.40 -20.80 20.36
N ALA A 87 12.34 -21.70 20.07
CA ALA A 87 12.80 -21.98 18.71
C ALA A 87 11.63 -22.60 17.94
N TYR A 88 11.04 -21.82 17.04
CA TYR A 88 9.94 -22.28 16.18
C TYR A 88 10.43 -23.41 15.30
N LYS A 89 10.11 -24.63 15.71
CA LYS A 89 10.27 -25.82 14.88
C LYS A 89 9.33 -25.69 13.69
N PHE A 90 9.68 -26.31 12.57
CA PHE A 90 8.75 -26.57 11.47
C PHE A 90 7.73 -27.66 11.87
N ASP A 91 7.11 -27.52 13.03
CA ASP A 91 5.96 -28.29 13.47
C ASP A 91 4.67 -27.57 13.07
N SER A 92 3.53 -28.21 13.30
CA SER A 92 2.22 -27.65 12.94
C SER A 92 1.95 -26.29 13.59
N LYS A 93 2.52 -26.03 14.79
CA LYS A 93 2.36 -24.76 15.52
C LYS A 93 3.26 -23.66 14.96
N GLY A 94 4.50 -23.96 14.62
CA GLY A 94 5.44 -23.03 13.98
C GLY A 94 4.99 -22.62 12.58
N ILE A 95 4.48 -23.56 11.78
CA ILE A 95 3.89 -23.27 10.46
C ILE A 95 2.67 -22.36 10.62
N PHE A 96 1.79 -22.65 11.59
CA PHE A 96 0.63 -21.82 11.87
C PHE A 96 1.02 -20.38 12.25
N LEU A 97 2.03 -20.21 13.12
CA LEU A 97 2.52 -18.89 13.53
C LEU A 97 3.24 -18.14 12.40
N MET A 98 3.95 -18.85 11.52
CA MET A 98 4.47 -18.28 10.27
C MET A 98 3.33 -17.70 9.41
N PHE A 99 2.26 -18.46 9.16
CA PHE A 99 1.10 -17.95 8.43
C PHE A 99 0.43 -16.78 9.14
N LEU A 100 0.29 -16.87 10.47
CA LEU A 100 -0.26 -15.79 11.29
C LEU A 100 0.54 -14.50 11.13
N SER A 101 1.87 -14.57 11.10
CA SER A 101 2.75 -13.41 10.93
C SER A 101 2.76 -12.82 9.52
N LEU A 102 2.43 -13.62 8.49
CA LEU A 102 2.25 -13.15 7.10
C LEU A 102 0.89 -12.48 6.89
N SER A 103 -0.14 -12.90 7.63
CA SER A 103 -1.52 -12.43 7.45
C SER A 103 -1.69 -10.89 7.50
N PRO A 104 -1.05 -10.13 8.40
CA PRO A 104 -1.21 -8.67 8.44
C PRO A 104 -0.53 -8.00 7.25
N ALA A 105 0.55 -8.57 6.73
CA ALA A 105 1.21 -8.08 5.53
C ALA A 105 0.30 -8.22 4.29
N LEU A 106 -0.43 -9.34 4.19
CA LEU A 106 -1.42 -9.55 3.12
C LEU A 106 -2.59 -8.58 3.22
N VAL A 107 -3.12 -8.37 4.43
CA VAL A 107 -4.20 -7.37 4.66
C VAL A 107 -3.72 -5.98 4.27
N CYS A 108 -2.51 -5.58 4.69
CA CYS A 108 -1.92 -4.29 4.32
C CYS A 108 -1.73 -4.17 2.79
N PHE A 109 -1.36 -5.26 2.11
CA PHE A 109 -1.24 -5.29 0.66
C PHE A 109 -2.58 -5.04 -0.06
N ILE A 110 -3.66 -5.70 0.40
CA ILE A 110 -5.01 -5.50 -0.15
C ILE A 110 -5.46 -4.06 0.10
N LEU A 111 -5.30 -3.55 1.32
CA LEU A 111 -5.65 -2.17 1.66
C LEU A 111 -4.83 -1.15 0.86
N GLU A 112 -3.55 -1.40 0.63
CA GLU A 112 -2.71 -0.58 -0.23
C GLU A 112 -3.30 -0.48 -1.65
N LYS A 113 -3.71 -1.59 -2.25
CA LYS A 113 -4.34 -1.63 -3.57
C LYS A 113 -5.67 -0.86 -3.61
N VAL A 114 -6.53 -1.06 -2.60
CA VAL A 114 -7.82 -0.36 -2.50
C VAL A 114 -7.61 1.14 -2.34
N ASN A 115 -6.72 1.56 -1.45
CA ASN A 115 -6.42 2.98 -1.23
C ASN A 115 -5.78 3.64 -2.45
N LYS A 116 -4.90 2.91 -3.16
CA LYS A 116 -4.32 3.36 -4.44
C LYS A 116 -5.43 3.64 -5.46
N ASN A 117 -6.34 2.69 -5.67
CA ASN A 117 -7.44 2.87 -6.63
C ASN A 117 -8.35 4.05 -6.25
N LYS A 118 -8.74 4.17 -4.98
CA LYS A 118 -9.57 5.30 -4.52
C LYS A 118 -8.87 6.65 -4.73
N MET A 119 -7.56 6.73 -4.48
CA MET A 119 -6.77 7.92 -4.76
C MET A 119 -6.80 8.30 -6.25
N TYR A 120 -6.57 7.34 -7.15
CA TYR A 120 -6.59 7.61 -8.60
C TYR A 120 -7.98 7.98 -9.11
N ASN A 121 -9.04 7.37 -8.58
CA ASN A 121 -10.40 7.74 -8.95
C ASN A 121 -10.69 9.21 -8.61
N HIS A 122 -10.36 9.65 -7.39
CA HIS A 122 -10.55 11.05 -7.01
C HIS A 122 -9.68 12.02 -7.80
N LEU A 123 -8.44 11.65 -8.13
CA LEU A 123 -7.59 12.47 -9.01
C LEU A 123 -8.14 12.51 -10.44
N GLY A 124 -8.70 11.41 -10.93
CA GLY A 124 -9.36 11.34 -12.24
C GLY A 124 -10.57 12.26 -12.33
N GLU A 125 -11.41 12.31 -11.27
CA GLU A 125 -12.53 13.25 -11.21
C GLU A 125 -12.08 14.71 -11.22
N VAL A 126 -10.98 15.05 -10.52
CA VAL A 126 -10.40 16.40 -10.60
C VAL A 126 -10.00 16.75 -12.03
N VAL A 127 -9.32 15.84 -12.74
CA VAL A 127 -8.90 16.07 -14.13
C VAL A 127 -10.09 16.26 -15.06
N LYS A 128 -11.16 15.47 -14.90
CA LYS A 128 -12.39 15.62 -15.70
C LYS A 128 -13.03 16.99 -15.49
N ILE A 129 -13.16 17.44 -14.25
CA ILE A 129 -13.76 18.74 -13.92
C ILE A 129 -12.90 19.88 -14.49
N GLU A 130 -11.57 19.81 -14.35
CA GLU A 130 -10.65 20.80 -14.93
C GLU A 130 -10.70 20.83 -16.48
N GLN A 131 -10.92 19.69 -17.13
CA GLN A 131 -11.10 19.62 -18.58
C GLN A 131 -12.44 20.22 -19.03
N GLN A 132 -13.52 19.96 -18.29
CA GLN A 132 -14.82 20.58 -18.55
C GLN A 132 -14.75 22.10 -18.42
N GLU A 133 -14.10 22.63 -17.37
CA GLU A 133 -13.93 24.07 -17.19
C GLU A 133 -13.16 24.72 -18.35
N LYS A 134 -12.11 24.05 -18.86
CA LYS A 134 -11.35 24.53 -20.03
C LYS A 134 -12.20 24.54 -21.30
N ALA A 135 -13.02 23.52 -21.50
CA ALA A 135 -13.91 23.42 -22.66
C ALA A 135 -15.00 24.51 -22.62
N GLU A 136 -15.63 24.72 -21.46
CA GLU A 136 -16.64 25.77 -21.26
C GLU A 136 -16.07 27.18 -21.47
N LYS A 137 -14.90 27.50 -20.90
CA LYS A 137 -14.21 28.79 -21.15
C LYS A 137 -13.80 28.99 -22.60
N GLN A 138 -13.55 27.90 -23.33
CA GLN A 138 -13.27 27.98 -24.76
C GLN A 138 -14.55 28.23 -25.56
N GLN A 139 -15.67 27.64 -25.14
CA GLN A 139 -16.97 27.82 -25.76
C GLN A 139 -17.55 29.22 -25.51
N GLU A 140 -17.41 29.77 -24.31
CA GLU A 140 -17.73 31.18 -24.00
C GLU A 140 -16.94 32.14 -24.89
N ARG A 141 -15.62 31.96 -25.02
CA ARG A 141 -14.79 32.78 -25.91
C ARG A 141 -15.20 32.70 -27.37
N ILE A 142 -15.58 31.52 -27.86
CA ILE A 142 -16.10 31.35 -29.22
C ILE A 142 -17.44 32.08 -29.39
N TYR A 143 -18.31 32.03 -28.39
CA TYR A 143 -19.61 32.71 -28.42
C TYR A 143 -19.44 34.24 -28.39
N GLU A 144 -18.55 34.76 -27.55
CA GLU A 144 -18.19 36.18 -27.52
C GLU A 144 -17.63 36.64 -28.86
N MET A 145 -16.69 35.89 -29.46
CA MET A 145 -16.20 36.19 -30.81
C MET A 145 -17.33 36.22 -31.85
N LYS A 146 -18.23 35.22 -31.87
CA LYS A 146 -19.36 35.22 -32.80
C LYS A 146 -20.25 36.45 -32.63
N SER A 147 -20.51 36.85 -31.38
CA SER A 147 -21.32 38.04 -31.08
C SER A 147 -20.64 39.36 -31.50
N LEU A 148 -19.31 39.46 -31.36
CA LEU A 148 -18.52 40.64 -31.73
C LEU A 148 -18.34 40.78 -33.24
N TYR A 149 -18.26 39.66 -33.96
CA TYR A 149 -17.99 39.65 -35.41
C TYR A 149 -19.22 39.38 -36.29
N GLY A 150 -20.40 39.19 -35.69
CA GLY A 150 -21.68 39.14 -36.42
C GLY A 150 -21.83 37.98 -37.40
N ILE A 151 -21.33 36.78 -37.04
CA ILE A 151 -21.55 35.51 -37.78
C ILE A 151 -22.56 34.66 -37.01
#